data_AF-A0A936XS49-F1
#
_entry.id   AF-A0A936XS49-F1
#
_cell.length_a   1.000
_cell.length_b   1.000
_cell.length_c   1.000
_cell.angle_alpha   90.00
_cell.angle_beta   90.00
_cell.angle_gamma   90.00
#
_symmetry.space_group_name_H-M   'P 1'
#
loop_
_entity.id
_entity.type
_entity.pdbx_description
1 polymer ?
#
loop_
_entity_poly.entity_id
_entity_poly.type
_entity_poly.pdbx_seq_one_letter_code
_entity_poly.pdbx_strand_id
1 'polypeptide(L)'
;MKGIFAAMLLFVSFSLTAQDSLVIPAGVAYKKKTAEVNNRARTLLLMELNENTVTYSLFDASVFMGPLLWKRYKAYEAIGKIKEGNVQFHVPITDPVTKKISQEVLNGKLIQQKDDFKKVWKQIIADMGNSVPVIRKIREKELRYYWAIINFDIEEPVFVVETGSFNLLVQFIESKTDSKMTVLFLEEMPKAE
;
A
#
# COMPACT_ATOMS: atom_id res chain seq x y z
N MET A 1 -53.54 -37.12 1.63
CA MET A 1 -53.18 -36.47 0.36
C MET A 1 -52.57 -35.12 0.69
N LYS A 2 -51.29 -34.89 0.33
CA LYS A 2 -50.54 -33.61 0.41
C LYS A 2 -50.19 -33.14 1.85
N GLY A 3 -49.02 -32.61 2.16
CA GLY A 3 -48.00 -32.00 1.32
C GLY A 3 -46.58 -32.48 1.60
N ILE A 4 -45.80 -32.50 0.53
CA ILE A 4 -44.37 -32.79 0.50
C ILE A 4 -43.64 -31.54 1.02
N PHE A 5 -42.87 -31.69 2.09
CA PHE A 5 -41.92 -30.68 2.54
C PHE A 5 -40.68 -30.76 1.63
N ALA A 6 -40.65 -29.95 0.58
CA ALA A 6 -39.47 -29.81 -0.26
C ALA A 6 -38.51 -28.82 0.41
N ALA A 7 -37.48 -29.35 1.08
CA ALA A 7 -36.36 -28.56 1.56
C ALA A 7 -35.54 -28.08 0.37
N MET A 8 -35.72 -26.81 0.00
CA MET A 8 -34.97 -26.14 -1.06
C MET A 8 -33.57 -25.82 -0.53
N LEU A 9 -32.59 -26.64 -0.88
CA LEU A 9 -31.16 -26.32 -0.69
C LEU A 9 -30.82 -25.10 -1.56
N LEU A 10 -30.77 -23.94 -0.93
CA LEU A 10 -30.15 -22.73 -1.48
C LEU A 10 -28.65 -23.01 -1.61
N PHE A 11 -28.22 -23.37 -2.82
CA PHE A 11 -26.83 -23.23 -3.23
C PHE A 11 -26.48 -21.74 -3.19
N VAL A 12 -25.91 -21.30 -2.08
CA VAL A 12 -25.22 -20.01 -2.00
C VAL A 12 -24.02 -20.14 -2.94
N SER A 13 -24.22 -19.68 -4.18
CA SER A 13 -23.15 -19.49 -5.14
C SER A 13 -22.25 -18.43 -4.55
N PHE A 14 -21.13 -18.84 -3.95
CA PHE A 14 -20.03 -17.93 -3.67
C PHE A 14 -19.56 -17.40 -5.03
N SER A 15 -20.05 -16.24 -5.41
CA SER A 15 -19.42 -15.46 -6.47
C SER A 15 -18.00 -15.20 -6.00
N LEU A 16 -17.04 -15.95 -6.55
CA LEU A 16 -15.64 -15.55 -6.55
C LEU A 16 -15.64 -14.13 -7.10
N THR A 17 -15.50 -13.14 -6.22
CA THR A 17 -15.41 -11.75 -6.63
C THR A 17 -14.25 -11.67 -7.61
N ALA A 18 -14.54 -11.23 -8.83
CA ALA A 18 -13.55 -10.98 -9.86
C ALA A 18 -12.39 -10.21 -9.22
N GLN A 19 -11.26 -10.88 -9.09
CA GLN A 19 -10.05 -10.25 -8.61
C GLN A 19 -9.63 -9.31 -9.73
N ASP A 20 -9.90 -8.00 -9.57
CA ASP A 20 -9.56 -6.95 -10.55
C ASP A 20 -8.23 -7.30 -11.21
N SER A 21 -8.26 -7.58 -12.51
CA SER A 21 -7.09 -8.03 -13.23
C SER A 21 -6.08 -6.89 -13.23
N LEU A 22 -4.93 -7.12 -12.59
CA LEU A 22 -3.83 -6.16 -12.59
C LEU A 22 -3.35 -5.98 -14.03
N VAL A 23 -3.57 -4.79 -14.58
CA VAL A 23 -3.00 -4.35 -15.86
C VAL A 23 -1.67 -3.67 -15.59
N ILE A 24 -0.57 -4.23 -16.11
CA ILE A 24 0.77 -3.68 -15.98
C ILE A 24 1.05 -2.81 -17.21
N PRO A 25 1.27 -1.49 -17.04
CA PRO A 25 1.66 -0.61 -18.13
C PRO A 25 2.91 -1.06 -18.86
N ALA A 26 2.98 -0.77 -20.17
CA ALA A 26 4.22 -0.92 -20.93
C ALA A 26 5.37 -0.11 -20.27
N GLY A 27 6.54 -0.73 -20.14
CA GLY A 27 7.73 -0.12 -19.55
C GLY A 27 7.80 -0.13 -18.02
N VAL A 28 6.79 -0.66 -17.31
CA VAL A 28 6.86 -0.85 -15.86
C VAL A 28 7.50 -2.21 -15.55
N ALA A 29 8.60 -2.21 -14.80
CA ALA A 29 9.22 -3.44 -14.31
C ALA A 29 8.43 -3.96 -13.10
N TYR A 30 7.72 -5.07 -13.29
CA TYR A 30 6.82 -5.64 -12.28
C TYR A 30 6.98 -7.15 -12.16
N LYS A 31 7.25 -7.64 -10.94
CA LYS A 31 7.42 -9.06 -10.61
C LYS A 31 6.26 -9.54 -9.73
N LYS A 32 5.47 -10.47 -10.27
CA LYS A 32 4.36 -11.12 -9.55
C LYS A 32 4.89 -12.18 -8.58
N LYS A 33 4.19 -12.35 -7.46
CA LYS A 33 4.38 -13.48 -6.52
C LYS A 33 3.24 -14.47 -6.65
N THR A 34 3.39 -15.62 -6.00
CA THR A 34 2.31 -16.61 -5.89
C THR A 34 1.13 -16.04 -5.12
N ALA A 35 -0.07 -16.61 -5.33
CA ALA A 35 -1.25 -16.24 -4.57
C ALA A 35 -1.07 -16.47 -3.06
N GLU A 36 -0.33 -17.52 -2.69
CA GLU A 36 0.01 -17.84 -1.30
C GLU A 36 0.78 -16.70 -0.62
N VAL A 37 1.86 -16.22 -1.24
CA VAL A 37 2.68 -15.12 -0.70
C VAL A 37 1.85 -13.84 -0.57
N ASN A 38 1.06 -13.51 -1.60
CA ASN A 38 0.16 -12.36 -1.56
C ASN A 38 -0.92 -12.48 -0.45
N ASN A 39 -1.50 -13.67 -0.27
CA ASN A 39 -2.52 -13.89 0.76
C ASN A 39 -1.95 -13.78 2.18
N ARG A 40 -0.73 -14.30 2.42
CA ARG A 40 -0.04 -14.11 3.71
C ARG A 40 0.18 -12.63 4.02
N ALA A 41 0.69 -11.86 3.05
CA ALA A 41 0.91 -10.42 3.22
C ALA A 41 -0.40 -9.66 3.48
N ARG A 42 -1.49 -10.01 2.76
CA ARG A 42 -2.81 -9.41 2.97
C ARG A 42 -3.34 -9.67 4.38
N THR A 43 -3.19 -10.89 4.89
CA THR A 43 -3.59 -11.24 6.26
C THR A 43 -2.78 -10.46 7.29
N LEU A 44 -1.46 -10.40 7.14
CA LEU A 44 -0.59 -9.61 8.02
C LEU A 44 -0.97 -8.12 8.01
N LEU A 45 -1.25 -7.57 6.82
CA LEU A 45 -1.68 -6.18 6.68
C LEU A 45 -3.00 -5.92 7.42
N LEU A 46 -3.99 -6.80 7.28
CA LEU A 46 -5.28 -6.69 7.99
C LEU A 46 -5.08 -6.71 9.51
N MET A 47 -4.22 -7.58 10.02
CA MET A 47 -3.92 -7.65 11.45
C MET A 47 -3.23 -6.37 11.96
N GLU A 48 -2.33 -5.80 11.16
CA GLU A 48 -1.54 -4.63 11.56
C GLU A 48 -2.30 -3.31 11.38
N LEU A 49 -3.35 -3.29 10.57
CA LEU A 49 -4.25 -2.13 10.44
C LEU A 49 -5.37 -2.10 11.49
N ASN A 50 -5.53 -3.16 12.28
CA ASN A 50 -6.54 -3.22 13.33
C ASN A 50 -5.92 -2.84 14.69
N GLU A 51 -6.48 -1.82 15.33
CA GLU A 51 -6.02 -1.27 16.61
C GLU A 51 -5.94 -2.32 17.74
N ASN A 52 -6.77 -3.36 17.68
CA ASN A 52 -6.83 -4.40 18.70
C ASN A 52 -5.80 -5.52 18.48
N THR A 53 -5.21 -5.61 17.29
CA THR A 53 -4.28 -6.69 16.92
C THR A 53 -2.91 -6.21 16.46
N VAL A 54 -2.71 -4.90 16.28
CA VAL A 54 -1.45 -4.31 15.81
C VAL A 54 -0.28 -4.68 16.72
N THR A 55 0.81 -5.19 16.13
CA THR A 55 2.05 -5.54 16.85
C THR A 55 3.27 -4.79 16.36
N TYR A 56 3.12 -4.01 15.27
CA TYR A 56 4.19 -3.34 14.55
C TYR A 56 5.27 -4.32 14.08
N SER A 57 4.86 -5.52 13.68
CA SER A 57 5.74 -6.59 13.19
C SER A 57 6.24 -6.35 11.76
N LEU A 58 5.55 -5.48 11.03
CA LEU A 58 5.90 -5.11 9.65
C LEU A 58 7.14 -4.22 9.54
N PHE A 59 7.70 -3.76 10.65
CA PHE A 59 8.95 -3.00 10.66
C PHE A 59 10.16 -3.91 10.87
N ASP A 60 11.25 -3.62 10.17
CA ASP A 60 12.53 -4.32 10.32
C ASP A 60 13.71 -3.36 10.43
N ALA A 61 14.31 -2.94 9.31
CA ALA A 61 15.44 -2.02 9.28
C ALA A 61 15.01 -0.60 8.88
N SER A 62 14.30 -0.47 7.75
CA SER A 62 13.87 0.83 7.25
C SER A 62 12.65 0.74 6.36
N VAL A 63 11.83 1.80 6.38
CA VAL A 63 10.64 1.95 5.53
C VAL A 63 10.72 3.28 4.81
N PHE A 64 10.59 3.27 3.48
CA PHE A 64 10.41 4.50 2.72
C PHE A 64 8.98 5.01 2.88
N MET A 65 8.85 6.29 3.16
CA MET A 65 7.61 7.05 3.09
C MET A 65 7.71 7.99 1.89
N GLY A 66 6.87 7.73 0.90
CA GLY A 66 6.76 8.49 -0.32
C GLY A 66 6.31 9.94 -0.09
N PRO A 67 6.52 10.80 -1.10
CA PRO A 67 6.31 12.23 -0.99
C PRO A 67 4.88 12.66 -0.64
N LEU A 68 3.84 12.01 -1.14
CA LEU A 68 2.47 12.43 -0.83
C LEU A 68 2.11 12.07 0.61
N LEU A 69 2.46 10.87 1.05
CA LEU A 69 2.25 10.46 2.44
C LEU A 69 3.05 11.33 3.42
N TRP A 70 4.29 11.68 3.10
CA TRP A 70 5.08 12.61 3.91
C TRP A 70 4.47 14.01 3.92
N LYS A 71 4.03 14.52 2.76
CA LYS A 71 3.35 15.83 2.67
C LYS A 71 2.11 15.87 3.57
N ARG A 72 1.35 14.78 3.65
CA ARG A 72 0.22 14.63 4.57
C ARG A 72 0.65 14.64 6.03
N TYR A 73 1.65 13.83 6.40
CA TYR A 73 1.95 13.58 7.81
C TYR A 73 2.97 14.51 8.47
N LYS A 74 3.77 15.23 7.70
CA LYS A 74 4.80 16.13 8.26
C LYS A 74 4.25 17.26 9.15
N ALA A 75 2.96 17.58 9.02
CA ALA A 75 2.32 18.60 9.85
C ALA A 75 1.96 18.11 11.26
N TYR A 76 1.90 16.79 11.48
CA TYR A 76 1.61 16.22 12.79
C TYR A 76 2.88 16.24 13.65
N GLU A 77 2.80 16.82 14.84
CA GLU A 77 3.97 17.07 15.70
C GLU A 77 4.82 15.81 15.94
N ALA A 78 4.18 14.66 16.18
CA ALA A 78 4.87 13.39 16.42
C ALA A 78 5.69 12.89 15.21
N ILE A 79 5.24 13.19 13.99
CA ILE A 79 5.83 12.71 12.73
C ILE A 79 6.78 13.76 12.13
N GLY A 80 6.38 15.03 12.12
CA GLY A 80 7.19 16.15 11.65
C GLY A 80 8.50 16.35 12.41
N LYS A 81 8.59 15.88 13.67
CA LYS A 81 9.81 15.91 14.50
C LYS A 81 10.79 14.77 14.25
N ILE A 82 10.48 13.80 13.39
CA ILE A 82 11.44 12.76 12.99
C ILE A 82 12.59 13.45 12.25
N LYS A 83 13.79 13.50 12.84
CA LYS A 83 14.91 14.30 12.31
C LYS A 83 15.65 13.60 11.17
N GLU A 84 15.92 12.31 11.33
CA GLU A 84 16.75 11.53 10.41
C GLU A 84 15.98 11.08 9.16
N GLY A 85 16.70 10.51 8.19
CA GLY A 85 16.08 9.89 7.01
C GLY A 85 15.39 10.86 6.06
N ASN A 86 15.90 12.07 5.85
CA ASN A 86 15.36 12.93 4.78
C ASN A 86 15.69 12.32 3.41
N VAL A 87 14.68 12.12 2.56
CA VAL A 87 14.84 11.54 1.22
C VAL A 87 14.24 12.48 0.18
N GLN A 88 14.91 12.59 -0.97
CA GLN A 88 14.42 13.31 -2.13
C GLN A 88 14.05 12.34 -3.24
N PHE A 89 12.87 12.55 -3.82
CA PHE A 89 12.30 11.80 -4.92
C PHE A 89 12.36 12.68 -6.16
N HIS A 90 13.09 12.22 -7.18
CA HIS A 90 13.27 12.95 -8.44
C HIS A 90 12.26 12.43 -9.46
N VAL A 91 11.12 13.10 -9.56
CA VAL A 91 9.99 12.65 -10.38
C VAL A 91 10.08 13.28 -11.78
N PRO A 92 10.07 12.48 -12.86
CA PRO A 92 10.09 13.02 -14.22
C PRO A 92 8.75 13.70 -14.54
N ILE A 93 8.79 14.93 -15.03
CA ILE A 93 7.63 15.66 -15.53
C ILE A 93 7.78 15.85 -17.04
N THR A 94 6.78 15.41 -17.79
CA THR A 94 6.69 15.66 -19.23
C THR A 94 5.82 16.88 -19.49
N ASP A 95 6.38 17.88 -20.14
CA ASP A 95 5.61 19.03 -20.65
C ASP A 95 4.57 18.53 -21.67
N PRO A 96 3.27 18.83 -21.47
CA PRO A 96 2.22 18.30 -22.33
C PRO A 96 2.31 18.83 -23.77
N VAL A 97 2.86 20.02 -23.98
CA VAL A 97 3.00 20.70 -25.27
C VAL A 97 4.33 20.35 -25.91
N THR A 98 5.46 20.60 -25.22
CA THR A 98 6.79 20.47 -25.81
C THR A 98 7.35 19.05 -25.77
N LYS A 99 6.71 18.15 -24.99
CA LYS A 99 7.19 16.78 -24.69
C LYS A 99 8.58 16.73 -24.04
N LYS A 100 9.14 17.87 -23.63
CA LYS A 100 10.40 17.92 -22.89
C LYS A 100 10.21 17.30 -21.51
N ILE A 101 11.18 16.49 -21.11
CA ILE A 101 11.22 15.90 -19.78
C ILE A 101 12.06 16.80 -18.89
N SER A 102 11.47 17.22 -17.78
CA SER A 102 12.12 17.88 -16.65
C SER A 102 11.99 17.03 -15.40
N GLN A 103 12.52 17.49 -14.27
CA GLN A 103 12.39 16.79 -12.99
C GLN A 103 11.81 17.72 -11.94
N GLU A 104 10.89 17.18 -11.15
CA GLU A 104 10.44 17.78 -9.90
C GLU A 104 11.09 17.03 -8.73
N VAL A 105 11.56 17.78 -7.73
CA VAL A 105 12.13 17.21 -6.52
C VAL A 105 11.07 17.26 -5.42
N LEU A 106 10.59 16.08 -5.02
CA LEU A 106 9.64 15.93 -3.93
C LEU A 106 10.36 15.39 -2.68
N ASN A 107 9.97 15.87 -1.51
CA ASN A 107 10.53 15.39 -0.25
C ASN A 107 9.70 14.23 0.28
N GLY A 108 10.36 13.18 0.76
CA GLY A 108 9.76 12.13 1.59
C GLY A 108 10.64 11.79 2.79
N LYS A 109 10.47 10.60 3.35
CA LYS A 109 11.14 10.19 4.58
C LYS A 109 11.59 8.73 4.51
N LEU A 110 12.73 8.41 5.13
CA LEU A 110 13.16 7.06 5.45
C LEU A 110 12.99 6.87 6.95
N ILE A 111 12.06 6.00 7.32
CA ILE A 111 11.81 5.65 8.71
C ILE A 111 12.80 4.56 9.09
N GLN A 112 13.72 4.87 10.01
CA GLN A 112 14.84 3.99 10.38
C GLN A 112 14.71 3.41 11.80
N GLN A 113 13.73 3.89 12.57
CA GLN A 113 13.52 3.49 13.96
C GLN A 113 12.11 2.92 14.13
N LYS A 114 12.00 1.82 14.89
CA LYS A 114 10.71 1.16 15.13
C LYS A 114 9.71 2.10 15.81
N ASP A 115 10.16 2.97 16.70
CA ASP A 115 9.28 3.92 17.37
C ASP A 115 8.76 5.02 16.43
N ASP A 116 9.53 5.41 15.42
CA ASP A 116 9.06 6.34 14.38
C ASP A 116 8.06 5.64 13.45
N PHE A 117 8.30 4.36 13.12
CA PHE A 117 7.30 3.55 12.41
C PHE A 117 6.00 3.45 13.20
N LYS A 118 6.05 3.22 14.51
CA LYS A 118 4.84 3.20 15.36
C LYS A 118 4.06 4.51 15.27
N LYS A 119 4.74 5.68 15.29
CA LYS A 119 4.06 6.98 15.19
C LYS A 119 3.32 7.12 13.87
N VAL A 120 3.98 6.78 12.76
CA VAL A 120 3.38 6.80 11.42
C VAL A 120 2.22 5.82 11.32
N TRP A 121 2.43 4.57 11.73
CA TRP A 121 1.43 3.52 11.61
C TRP A 121 0.19 3.78 12.47
N LYS A 122 0.38 4.33 13.68
CA LYS A 122 -0.74 4.81 14.51
C LYS A 122 -1.55 5.91 13.83
N GLN A 123 -0.88 6.85 13.14
CA GLN A 123 -1.59 7.90 12.40
C GLN A 123 -2.39 7.33 11.22
N ILE A 124 -1.85 6.33 10.51
CA ILE A 124 -2.58 5.62 9.45
C ILE A 124 -3.85 4.96 10.01
N ILE A 125 -3.75 4.22 11.11
CA ILE A 125 -4.90 3.58 11.75
C ILE A 125 -5.92 4.64 12.23
N ALA A 126 -5.44 5.73 12.83
CA ALA A 126 -6.30 6.82 13.30
C ALA A 126 -7.08 7.48 12.15
N ASP A 127 -6.44 7.72 11.00
CA ASP A 127 -7.08 8.33 9.83
C ASP A 127 -8.11 7.41 9.15
N MET A 128 -7.98 6.09 9.33
CA MET A 128 -8.97 5.11 8.87
C MET A 128 -10.23 5.11 9.74
N GLY A 129 -10.10 5.48 11.01
CA GLY A 129 -11.19 5.43 12.00
C GLY A 129 -11.82 4.04 12.11
N ASN A 130 -13.15 3.99 12.24
CA ASN A 130 -13.90 2.74 12.41
C ASN A 130 -14.22 2.02 11.08
N SER A 131 -13.63 2.45 9.96
CA SER A 131 -13.93 1.88 8.65
C SER A 131 -13.17 0.56 8.45
N VAL A 132 -13.85 -0.47 7.95
CA VAL A 132 -13.18 -1.72 7.58
C VAL A 132 -12.26 -1.46 6.37
N PRO A 133 -10.94 -1.71 6.45
CA PRO A 133 -10.04 -1.47 5.34
C PRO A 133 -10.39 -2.32 4.13
N VAL A 134 -10.57 -1.67 2.98
CA VAL A 134 -10.68 -2.37 1.70
C VAL A 134 -9.28 -2.51 1.12
N ILE A 135 -8.73 -3.72 1.18
CA ILE A 135 -7.42 -4.04 0.60
C ILE A 135 -7.61 -4.64 -0.79
N ARG A 136 -7.06 -3.96 -1.80
CA ARG A 136 -7.11 -4.37 -3.21
C ARG A 136 -5.74 -4.30 -3.89
N LYS A 137 -5.70 -4.80 -5.12
CA LYS A 137 -4.53 -4.60 -6.00
C LYS A 137 -4.44 -3.14 -6.44
N ILE A 138 -3.21 -2.71 -6.73
CA ILE A 138 -2.93 -1.42 -7.35
C ILE A 138 -3.57 -1.36 -8.75
N ARG A 139 -4.20 -0.23 -9.10
CA ARG A 139 -4.79 0.00 -10.43
C ARG A 139 -3.74 0.55 -11.39
N GLU A 140 -4.02 0.49 -12.69
CA GLU A 140 -3.05 0.89 -13.72
C GLU A 140 -2.55 2.34 -13.58
N LYS A 141 -3.44 3.32 -13.32
CA LYS A 141 -3.06 4.73 -13.11
C LYS A 141 -2.16 4.90 -11.87
N GLU A 142 -2.51 4.23 -10.78
CA GLU A 142 -1.74 4.24 -9.53
C GLU A 142 -0.36 3.58 -9.73
N LEU A 143 -0.30 2.49 -10.51
CA LEU A 143 0.93 1.80 -10.83
C LEU A 143 1.88 2.65 -11.69
N ARG A 144 1.36 3.42 -12.64
CA ARG A 144 2.18 4.40 -13.40
C ARG A 144 2.75 5.47 -12.48
N TYR A 145 1.93 6.02 -11.59
CA TYR A 145 2.39 7.00 -10.60
C TYR A 145 3.48 6.39 -9.70
N TYR A 146 3.23 5.21 -9.15
CA TYR A 146 4.18 4.55 -8.25
C TYR A 146 5.51 4.26 -8.93
N TRP A 147 5.47 3.77 -10.18
CA TRP A 147 6.66 3.55 -11.00
C TRP A 147 7.46 4.84 -11.26
N ALA A 148 6.79 5.98 -11.39
CA ALA A 148 7.45 7.26 -11.66
C ALA A 148 8.24 7.83 -10.46
N ILE A 149 7.95 7.36 -9.24
CA ILE A 149 8.58 7.91 -8.03
C ILE A 149 9.65 6.99 -7.42
N ILE A 150 9.70 5.71 -7.78
CA ILE A 150 10.69 4.77 -7.24
C ILE A 150 11.87 4.55 -8.19
N ASN A 151 12.98 4.03 -7.67
CA ASN A 151 14.20 3.72 -8.43
C ASN A 151 14.56 2.22 -8.41
N PHE A 152 13.59 1.35 -8.13
CA PHE A 152 13.74 -0.10 -8.04
C PHE A 152 12.54 -0.81 -8.68
N ASP A 153 12.73 -2.08 -9.07
CA ASP A 153 11.66 -2.92 -9.64
C ASP A 153 10.51 -3.10 -8.64
N ILE A 154 9.28 -3.06 -9.13
CA ILE A 154 8.11 -3.37 -8.31
C ILE A 154 8.02 -4.88 -8.18
N GLU A 155 8.08 -5.38 -6.95
CA GLU A 155 7.91 -6.80 -6.64
C GLU A 155 6.76 -6.94 -5.65
N GLU A 156 5.81 -7.82 -5.98
CA GLU A 156 4.74 -8.19 -5.05
C GLU A 156 5.32 -8.79 -3.76
N PRO A 157 4.62 -8.66 -2.61
CA PRO A 157 3.27 -8.11 -2.46
C PRO A 157 3.18 -6.56 -2.48
N VAL A 158 2.23 -6.03 -3.27
CA VAL A 158 1.88 -4.61 -3.30
C VAL A 158 0.36 -4.48 -3.22
N PHE A 159 -0.12 -3.70 -2.25
CA PHE A 159 -1.55 -3.46 -2.05
C PHE A 159 -1.86 -1.98 -1.95
N VAL A 160 -3.09 -1.64 -2.28
CA VAL A 160 -3.69 -0.37 -1.94
C VAL A 160 -4.78 -0.63 -0.90
N VAL A 161 -4.68 0.07 0.23
CA VAL A 161 -5.67 0.12 1.29
C VAL A 161 -6.52 1.37 1.03
N GLU A 162 -7.78 1.17 0.65
CA GLU A 162 -8.70 2.29 0.51
C GLU A 162 -9.21 2.70 1.89
N THR A 163 -9.11 3.99 2.18
CA THR A 163 -9.68 4.62 3.37
C THR A 163 -10.69 5.68 2.92
N GLY A 164 -11.54 6.16 3.83
CA GLY A 164 -12.46 7.25 3.49
C GLY A 164 -11.74 8.55 3.08
N SER A 165 -10.57 8.81 3.65
CA SER A 165 -9.84 10.07 3.49
C SER A 165 -8.77 10.01 2.39
N PHE A 166 -7.98 8.94 2.32
CA PHE A 166 -6.91 8.72 1.34
C PHE A 166 -6.76 7.23 0.95
N ASN A 167 -5.94 6.93 -0.06
CA ASN A 167 -5.59 5.55 -0.42
C ASN A 167 -4.13 5.31 -0.07
N LEU A 168 -3.82 4.28 0.72
CA LEU A 168 -2.45 3.94 1.12
C LEU A 168 -1.92 2.80 0.25
N LEU A 169 -0.85 3.04 -0.49
CA LEU A 169 -0.01 1.97 -1.05
C LEU A 169 0.91 1.41 0.03
N VAL A 170 0.97 0.08 0.09
CA VAL A 170 1.89 -0.68 0.92
C VAL A 170 2.62 -1.69 0.05
N GLN A 171 3.91 -1.49 -0.17
CA GLN A 171 4.79 -2.51 -0.75
C GLN A 171 5.52 -3.26 0.35
N PHE A 172 5.50 -4.58 0.25
CA PHE A 172 6.21 -5.48 1.14
C PHE A 172 7.55 -5.90 0.55
N ILE A 173 8.46 -6.32 1.42
CA ILE A 173 9.65 -7.09 1.09
C ILE A 173 9.67 -8.35 1.95
N GLU A 174 10.00 -9.48 1.33
CA GLU A 174 10.17 -10.76 2.00
C GLU A 174 11.66 -11.03 2.20
N SER A 175 12.05 -11.29 3.45
CA SER A 175 13.38 -11.73 3.81
C SER A 175 13.70 -13.07 3.16
N LYS A 176 14.89 -13.18 2.57
CA LYS A 176 15.36 -14.41 1.92
C LYS A 176 15.76 -15.50 2.92
N THR A 177 16.01 -15.16 4.18
CA THR A 177 16.56 -16.09 5.17
C THR A 177 15.48 -16.79 6.00
N ASP A 178 14.42 -16.08 6.35
CA ASP A 178 13.38 -16.55 7.28
C ASP A 178 11.94 -16.32 6.76
N SER A 179 11.80 -15.88 5.50
CA SER A 179 10.50 -15.57 4.88
C SER A 179 9.66 -14.54 5.65
N LYS A 180 10.28 -13.75 6.53
CA LYS A 180 9.63 -12.65 7.24
C LYS A 180 9.21 -11.57 6.25
N MET A 181 7.96 -11.12 6.33
CA MET A 181 7.44 -10.04 5.51
C MET A 181 7.42 -8.72 6.29
N THR A 182 8.00 -7.69 5.70
CA THR A 182 8.07 -6.34 6.27
C THR A 182 7.68 -5.32 5.21
N VAL A 183 7.36 -4.11 5.63
CA VAL A 183 7.05 -3.02 4.71
C VAL A 183 8.35 -2.44 4.16
N LEU A 184 8.40 -2.28 2.84
CA LEU A 184 9.48 -1.58 2.14
C LEU A 184 9.10 -0.11 1.90
N PHE A 185 7.87 0.12 1.42
CA PHE A 185 7.44 1.42 0.95
C PHE A 185 5.99 1.71 1.34
N LEU A 186 5.73 2.93 1.79
CA LEU A 186 4.42 3.49 2.07
C LEU A 186 4.21 4.76 1.27
N GLU A 187 3.05 4.89 0.64
CA GLU A 187 2.72 6.08 -0.13
C GLU A 187 1.21 6.34 -0.15
N GLU A 188 0.82 7.59 -0.27
CA GLU A 188 -0.54 7.95 -0.61
C GLU A 188 -0.73 7.88 -2.12
N MET A 189 -1.67 7.07 -2.59
CA MET A 189 -2.06 7.03 -3.99
C MET A 189 -2.92 8.24 -4.34
N PRO A 190 -2.65 8.91 -5.48
CA PRO A 190 -3.53 9.96 -5.97
C PRO A 190 -4.93 9.37 -6.20
N LYS A 191 -5.97 10.08 -5.75
CA LYS A 191 -7.34 9.67 -6.04
C LYS A 191 -7.54 9.71 -7.55
N ALA A 192 -8.22 8.70 -8.08
CA ALA A 192 -8.63 8.72 -9.47
C ALA A 192 -9.66 9.84 -9.64
N GLU A 193 -9.27 10.93 -10.30
CA GLU A 193 -10.21 11.84 -10.96
C GLU A 193 -10.95 11.12 -12.09
#